data_AF-A0A356ZB75-F1
#
_entry.id   AF-A0A356ZB75-F1
#
_cell.length_a   1.000
_cell.length_b   1.000
_cell.length_c   1.000
_cell.angle_alpha   90.00
_cell.angle_beta   90.00
_cell.angle_gamma   90.00
#
_symmetry.space_group_name_H-M   'P 1'
#
loop_
_entity.id
_entity.type
_entity.pdbx_description
1 polymer ?
#
loop_
_entity_poly.entity_id
_entity_poly.type
_entity_poly.pdbx_seq_one_letter_code
_entity_poly.pdbx_strand_id
1 'polypeptide(L)' 'MCFRPPEMKPPKKCPECGARNPGMKTTCKKCGAPLPPAMIDCPHCGIPQPEDSKICANCGFNGKPGSGNPAKSKEA' A
#
# COMPACT_ATOMS: atom_id res chain seq x y z
N MET A 1 17.99 -5.84 23.02
CA MET A 1 16.74 -5.51 22.30
C MET A 1 17.13 -4.94 20.94
N CYS A 2 16.88 -5.68 19.85
CA CYS A 2 17.18 -5.18 18.50
C CYS A 2 16.07 -4.22 18.06
N PHE A 3 16.33 -2.92 18.06
CA PHE A 3 15.44 -1.90 17.53
C PHE A 3 15.41 -2.02 16.00
N ARG A 4 14.43 -2.76 15.46
CA ARG A 4 14.23 -2.91 14.01
C ARG A 4 13.43 -1.69 13.53
N PRO A 5 14.04 -0.74 12.79
CA PRO A 5 13.36 0.48 12.38
C PRO A 5 12.11 0.14 11.55
N PRO A 6 10.94 0.70 11.87
CA PRO A 6 9.66 0.36 11.22
C PRO A 6 9.50 0.91 9.79
N GLU A 7 10.48 1.62 9.24
CA GLU A 7 10.28 2.45 8.05
C GLU A 7 10.68 1.81 6.71
N MET A 8 11.23 0.59 6.69
CA MET A 8 11.60 -0.07 5.43
C MET A 8 10.47 -0.93 4.89
N LYS A 9 9.66 -0.37 3.98
CA LYS A 9 8.75 -1.15 3.12
C LYS A 9 9.54 -2.32 2.49
N PRO A 10 8.99 -3.53 2.43
CA PRO A 10 9.71 -4.71 1.95
C PRO A 10 10.22 -4.51 0.51
N PRO A 11 11.45 -4.93 0.20
CA PRO A 11 11.99 -4.82 -1.15
C PRO A 11 11.20 -5.71 -2.11
N LYS A 12 10.91 -5.19 -3.30
CA LYS A 12 10.19 -5.92 -4.35
C LYS A 12 11.10 -6.37 -5.48
N LYS A 13 10.83 -7.56 -6.00
CA LYS A 13 11.56 -8.13 -7.12
C LYS A 13 10.88 -7.71 -8.42
N CYS A 14 11.67 -7.26 -9.38
CA CYS A 14 11.17 -6.96 -10.72
C CYS A 14 10.78 -8.27 -11.43
N PRO A 15 9.56 -8.39 -11.98
CA PRO A 15 9.15 -9.57 -12.75
C PRO A 15 9.90 -9.68 -14.08
N GLU A 16 10.26 -8.55 -14.70
CA GLU A 16 10.91 -8.53 -16.01
C GLU A 16 12.38 -8.94 -15.98
N CYS A 17 13.16 -8.44 -15.01
CA CYS A 17 14.62 -8.65 -14.98
C CYS A 17 15.13 -9.29 -13.68
N GLY A 18 14.25 -9.57 -12.72
CA GLY A 18 14.64 -10.16 -11.43
C GLY A 18 15.37 -9.23 -10.46
N ALA A 19 15.60 -7.96 -10.81
CA ALA A 19 16.30 -7.01 -9.94
C ALA A 19 15.53 -6.71 -8.64
N ARG A 20 16.25 -6.58 -7.52
CA ARG A 20 15.70 -6.12 -6.24
C ARG A 20 15.58 -4.59 -6.22
N ASN A 21 14.37 -4.11 -5.98
CA ASN A 21 14.01 -2.70 -5.91
C ASN A 21 13.43 -2.36 -4.52
N PRO A 22 13.57 -1.12 -4.05
CA PRO A 22 12.89 -0.65 -2.84
C PRO A 22 11.37 -0.77 -2.97
N GLY A 23 10.67 -1.09 -1.88
CA GLY A 23 9.20 -1.25 -1.88
C GLY A 23 8.45 -0.02 -2.40
N MET A 24 8.99 1.18 -2.14
CA MET A 24 8.42 2.47 -2.58
C MET A 24 8.61 2.80 -4.07
N LYS A 25 9.51 2.13 -4.81
CA LYS A 25 9.77 2.50 -6.22
C LYS A 25 8.71 1.94 -7.15
N THR A 26 7.99 2.73 -7.94
CA THR A 26 7.05 2.20 -8.96
C THR A 26 7.74 1.67 -10.21
N THR A 27 9.02 1.99 -10.41
CA THR A 27 9.77 1.62 -11.63
C THR A 27 11.07 0.92 -11.29
N CYS A 28 11.44 -0.10 -12.05
CA CYS A 28 12.67 -0.85 -11.89
C CYS A 28 13.89 0.02 -12.21
N LYS A 29 14.84 0.11 -11.27
CA LYS A 29 16.08 0.90 -11.46
C LYS A 29 17.06 0.30 -12.47
N LYS A 30 16.87 -0.97 -12.84
CA LYS A 30 17.78 -1.74 -13.69
C LYS A 30 17.32 -1.77 -15.16
N CYS A 31 16.04 -2.02 -15.40
CA CYS A 31 15.49 -2.18 -16.75
C CYS A 31 14.42 -1.14 -17.12
N GLY A 32 13.96 -0.30 -16.19
CA GLY A 32 12.90 0.67 -16.45
C GLY A 32 11.48 0.10 -16.48
N ALA A 33 11.29 -1.21 -16.26
CA ALA A 33 9.96 -1.82 -16.22
C ALA A 33 9.10 -1.35 -15.05
N PRO A 34 7.76 -1.32 -15.20
CA PRO A 34 6.84 -1.06 -14.09
C PRO A 34 6.94 -2.15 -13.02
N LEU A 35 6.95 -1.74 -11.75
CA LEU A 35 6.94 -2.63 -10.58
C LEU A 35 5.54 -2.65 -9.97
N PRO A 36 5.14 -3.77 -9.34
CA PRO A 36 3.86 -3.85 -8.67
C PRO A 36 3.74 -2.76 -7.60
N PRO A 37 2.56 -2.11 -7.46
CA PRO A 37 2.31 -1.12 -6.42
C PRO A 37 2.45 -1.76 -5.05
N ALA A 38 2.86 -0.97 -4.04
CA ALA A 38 2.88 -1.50 -2.69
C ALA A 38 1.44 -1.81 -2.26
N MET A 39 1.22 -3.02 -1.77
CA MET A 39 -0.03 -3.35 -1.11
C MET A 39 0.09 -2.89 0.35
N ILE A 40 -0.84 -2.06 0.77
CA ILE A 40 -1.02 -1.64 2.15
C ILE A 40 -2.28 -2.30 2.70
N ASP A 41 -2.18 -2.89 3.87
CA ASP A 41 -3.32 -3.44 4.58
C ASP A 41 -4.19 -2.27 5.05
N CYS A 42 -5.47 -2.28 4.74
CA CYS A 42 -6.37 -1.23 5.20
C CYS A 42 -6.42 -1.23 6.74
N PRO A 43 -6.13 -0.11 7.43
CA PRO A 43 -6.15 -0.08 8.90
C PRO A 43 -7.57 -0.23 9.48
N HIS A 44 -8.61 -0.10 8.66
CA HIS A 44 -10.00 -0.20 9.08
C HIS A 44 -10.61 -1.59 8.88
N CYS A 45 -10.26 -2.30 7.80
CA CYS A 45 -10.84 -3.61 7.48
C CYS A 45 -9.82 -4.75 7.31
N GLY A 46 -8.52 -4.46 7.32
CA GLY A 46 -7.44 -5.44 7.17
C GLY A 46 -7.26 -5.99 5.76
N ILE A 47 -8.04 -5.53 4.78
CA ILE A 47 -7.94 -6.00 3.39
C ILE A 47 -6.75 -5.34 2.69
N PRO A 48 -5.89 -6.10 1.98
CA PRO A 48 -4.77 -5.53 1.22
C PRO A 48 -5.29 -4.69 0.05
N GLN A 49 -4.87 -3.44 -0.04
CA GLN A 49 -5.23 -2.48 -1.08
C GLN A 49 -3.97 -1.86 -1.70
N PRO A 50 -3.99 -1.46 -2.97
CA PRO A 50 -2.85 -0.77 -3.57
C PRO A 50 -2.69 0.63 -2.95
N GLU A 51 -1.45 1.07 -2.70
CA GLU A 51 -1.19 2.39 -2.09
C GLU A 51 -1.69 3.58 -2.92
N ASP A 52 -1.90 3.38 -4.23
CA ASP A 52 -2.51 4.37 -5.12
C ASP A 52 -4.02 4.55 -4.88
N SER A 53 -4.68 3.54 -4.31
CA SER A 53 -6.10 3.62 -4.00
C SER A 53 -6.29 4.37 -2.68
N LYS A 54 -6.48 5.68 -2.79
CA LYS A 54 -6.76 6.57 -1.65
C LYS A 54 -7.97 6.13 -0.84
N ILE A 55 -8.95 5.50 -1.50
CA ILE A 55 -10.20 5.00 -0.92
C ILE A 55 -10.17 3.47 -0.94
N CYS A 56 -10.44 2.83 0.21
CA CYS A 56 -10.61 1.38 0.25
C CYS A 56 -11.89 0.98 -0.50
N ALA A 57 -11.77 0.06 -1.47
CA ALA A 57 -12.91 -0.41 -2.27
C ALA A 57 -13.92 -1.26 -1.46
N ASN A 58 -13.49 -1.81 -0.31
CA ASN A 58 -14.34 -2.61 0.56
C ASN A 58 -15.05 -1.76 1.63
N CYS A 59 -14.31 -0.94 2.38
CA CYS A 59 -14.85 -0.20 3.53
C CYS A 59 -15.01 1.32 3.29
N GLY A 60 -14.48 1.87 2.20
CA GLY A 60 -14.56 3.31 1.89
C GLY A 60 -13.57 4.21 2.65
N PHE A 61 -12.62 3.64 3.40
CA PHE A 61 -11.63 4.40 4.16
C PHE A 61 -10.70 5.24 3.24
N ASN A 62 -10.59 6.56 3.47
CA ASN A 62 -9.90 7.52 2.58
C ASN A 62 -8.57 8.11 3.12
N GLY A 63 -7.82 7.37 3.94
CA GLY A 63 -6.43 7.69 4.31
C GLY A 63 -6.15 9.00 5.09
N LYS A 64 -7.17 9.79 5.47
CA LYS A 64 -6.99 10.97 6.34
C LYS A 64 -6.98 10.57 7.81
N PRO A 65 -5.90 10.84 8.57
CA PRO A 65 -5.94 10.72 10.02
C PRO A 65 -6.90 11.80 10.54
N GLY A 66 -8.08 11.39 11.01
CA GLY A 66 -9.14 12.30 11.44
C GLY A 66 -10.31 12.48 10.47
N SER A 67 -10.58 11.53 9.56
CA SER A 67 -11.85 11.54 8.82
C SER A 67 -12.41 10.13 8.63
N GLY A 68 -12.84 9.52 9.72
CA GLY A 68 -14.09 8.79 9.65
C GLY A 68 -15.18 9.81 9.34
N ASN A 69 -15.77 9.75 8.15
CA ASN A 69 -17.08 10.38 7.96
C ASN A 69 -18.10 9.28 8.30
N PRO A 70 -18.83 9.39 9.42
CA PRO A 70 -19.85 8.42 9.82
C PRO A 70 -21.11 8.60 8.96
N ALA A 71 -20.99 8.37 7.65
CA ALA A 71 -22.07 8.55 6.69
C ALA A 71 -22.30 7.33 5.81
N LYS A 72 -21.88 6.14 6.26
CA LYS A 72 -22.41 4.88 5.75
C LYS A 72 -22.88 3.94 6.86
N SER A 73 -23.52 4.54 7.86
CA SER A 73 -24.40 3.87 8.81
C SER A 73 -25.79 4.50 8.70
N LYS A 74 -26.47 4.29 7.56
CA LYS A 74 -27.94 4.28 7.43
C LYS A 74 -28.26 3.31 6.28
N GLU A 75 -28.49 2.03 6.57
CA GLU A 75 -29.79 1.40 6.91
C GLU A 75 -30.75 1.33 5.71
N ALA A 76 -31.20 0.10 5.46
CA ALA A 76 -32.46 -0.36 4.84
C ALA A 76 -32.79 0.02 3.39
#